data_AF-A0A0S3SK99-F1
#
_entry.id   AF-A0A0S3SK99-F1
#
_cell.length_a   1.000
_cell.length_b   1.000
_cell.length_c   1.000
_cell.angle_alpha   90.00
_cell.angle_beta   90.00
_cell.angle_gamma   90.00
#
_symmetry.space_group_name_H-M   'P 1'
#
loop_
_entity.id
_entity.type
_entity.pdbx_description
1 polymer ?
#
loop_
_entity_poly.entity_id
_entity_poly.type
_entity_poly.pdbx_seq_one_letter_code
_entity_poly.pdbx_strand_id
1 'polypeptide(L)' 'MTRLPDVTSQLVAMERISVEIDPQSGLPLGPHVEKFRSYLGMLAKTHVSIVIASWDDVSEMDKNLLWQDILVYLLKKN' A
#
# COMPACT_ATOMS: atom_id res chain seq x y z
N MET A 1 -11.52 2.10 -31.25
CA MET A 1 -10.38 1.96 -30.31
C MET A 1 -10.62 2.84 -29.11
N THR A 2 -10.99 2.26 -27.98
CA THR A 2 -11.17 3.02 -26.74
C THR A 2 -9.80 3.18 -26.10
N ARG A 3 -9.26 4.40 -26.11
CA ARG A 3 -7.98 4.70 -25.45
C ARG A 3 -8.25 4.66 -23.94
N LEU A 4 -7.56 3.78 -23.23
CA LEU A 4 -7.50 3.89 -21.77
C LEU A 4 -6.92 5.27 -21.44
N PRO A 5 -7.59 6.07 -20.59
CA PRO A 5 -6.97 7.29 -20.09
C PRO A 5 -5.69 6.90 -19.38
N ASP A 6 -4.61 7.64 -19.64
CA ASP A 6 -3.31 7.43 -19.03
C ASP A 6 -3.43 7.62 -17.51
N VAL A 7 -3.62 6.50 -16.79
CA VAL A 7 -3.75 6.46 -15.33
C VAL A 7 -2.46 6.96 -14.67
N THR A 8 -1.33 6.86 -15.37
CA THR A 8 -0.02 7.35 -14.95
C THR A 8 -0.03 8.86 -14.69
N SER A 9 -0.75 9.65 -15.50
CA SER A 9 -0.80 11.11 -15.35
C SER A 9 -1.50 11.57 -14.06
N GLN A 10 -2.40 10.78 -13.47
CA GLN A 10 -3.05 11.13 -12.18
C GLN A 10 -2.14 10.86 -10.96
N LEU A 11 -1.14 9.97 -11.10
CA LEU A 11 -0.13 9.74 -10.05
C LEU A 11 0.87 10.91 -9.93
N VAL A 12 0.92 11.83 -10.90
CA VAL A 12 1.91 12.92 -10.97
C VAL A 12 1.59 14.08 -10.02
N ALA A 13 0.35 14.19 -9.53
CA ALA A 13 0.02 15.05 -8.40
C ALA A 13 -0.07 14.21 -7.12
N MET A 14 1.01 13.52 -6.75
CA MET A 14 1.06 12.75 -5.51
C MET A 14 1.07 13.72 -4.31
N GLU A 15 -0.12 14.18 -3.93
CA GLU A 15 -0.35 14.85 -2.66
C GLU A 15 0.13 13.88 -1.57
N ARG A 16 1.21 14.23 -0.87
CA ARG A 16 1.71 13.40 0.23
C ARG A 16 0.71 13.48 1.37
N ILE A 17 0.02 12.38 1.60
CA ILE A 17 -0.94 12.26 2.68
C ILE A 17 -0.18 11.86 3.94
N SER A 18 -0.22 12.74 4.96
CA SER A 18 0.24 12.38 6.30
C SER A 18 -0.81 11.52 6.99
N VAL A 19 -0.38 10.39 7.54
CA VAL A 19 -1.22 9.48 8.32
C VAL A 19 -0.57 9.31 9.68
N GLU A 20 -1.32 9.62 10.73
CA GLU A 20 -0.87 9.39 12.10
C GLU A 20 -1.08 7.91 12.45
N ILE A 21 -0.13 7.31 13.14
CA ILE A 21 -0.22 5.92 13.62
C ILE A 21 -0.31 5.97 15.14
N ASP A 22 -1.32 5.32 15.70
CA ASP A 22 -1.42 5.14 17.15
C ASP A 22 -0.22 4.30 17.63
N PRO A 23 0.64 4.83 18.51
CA PRO A 23 1.80 4.11 19.01
C PRO A 23 1.45 2.87 19.84
N GLN A 24 0.23 2.77 20.38
CA GLN A 24 -0.20 1.60 21.18
C GLN A 24 -0.80 0.49 20.32
N SER A 25 -1.76 0.81 19.44
CA SER A 25 -2.42 -0.19 18.59
C SER A 25 -1.74 -0.42 17.23
N GLY A 26 -0.89 0.50 16.78
CA GLY A 26 -0.31 0.49 15.44
C GLY A 26 -1.31 0.82 14.33
N LEU A 27 -2.53 1.23 14.67
CA LEU A 27 -3.57 1.51 13.70
C LEU A 27 -3.46 2.95 13.17
N PRO A 28 -3.78 3.17 11.88
CA PRO A 28 -3.84 4.51 11.32
C PRO A 28 -5.00 5.31 11.91
N LEU A 29 -4.77 6.60 12.13
CA LEU A 29 -5.71 7.58 12.65
C LEU A 29 -5.95 8.73 11.66
N GLY A 30 -7.03 9.48 11.88
CA GLY A 30 -7.32 10.72 11.15
C GLY A 30 -8.19 10.55 9.89
N PRO A 31 -8.35 11.62 9.10
CA PRO A 31 -9.31 11.66 7.99
C PRO A 31 -8.89 10.85 6.76
N HIS A 32 -7.67 10.31 6.74
CA HIS A 32 -7.09 9.63 5.57
C HIS A 32 -6.91 8.11 5.74
N VAL A 33 -7.41 7.53 6.84
CA VAL A 33 -7.28 6.11 7.15
C VAL A 33 -7.75 5.20 6.01
N GLU A 34 -8.89 5.51 5.40
CA GLU A 34 -9.46 4.68 4.33
C GLU A 34 -8.63 4.75 3.03
N LYS A 35 -8.08 5.92 2.70
CA LYS A 35 -7.16 6.07 1.56
C LYS A 35 -5.85 5.30 1.82
N PHE A 36 -5.33 5.37 3.04
CA PHE A 36 -4.14 4.63 3.46
C PHE A 36 -4.35 3.12 3.38
N ARG A 37 -5.46 2.61 3.92
CA ARG A 37 -5.83 1.18 3.83
C ARG A 37 -6.00 0.72 2.38
N SER A 38 -6.65 1.53 1.55
CA SER A 38 -6.82 1.23 0.12
C SER A 38 -5.48 1.14 -0.60
N TYR A 39 -4.55 2.06 -0.30
CA TYR A 39 -3.20 2.06 -0.86
C TYR A 39 -2.40 0.83 -0.42
N LEU A 40 -2.42 0.49 0.88
CA LEU A 40 -1.77 -0.73 1.37
C LEU A 40 -2.38 -1.98 0.74
N GLY A 41 -3.70 -2.03 0.55
CA GLY A 41 -4.37 -3.13 -0.13
C GLY A 41 -3.96 -3.26 -1.60
N MET A 42 -3.72 -2.14 -2.29
CA MET A 42 -3.15 -2.15 -3.65
C MET A 42 -1.73 -2.72 -3.65
N LEU A 43 -0.85 -2.25 -2.75
CA LEU A 43 0.52 -2.79 -2.61
C LEU A 43 0.52 -4.28 -2.27
N ALA A 44 -0.36 -4.72 -1.37
CA ALA A 44 -0.48 -6.14 -1.05
C ALA A 44 -0.83 -6.98 -2.30
N LYS A 45 -1.75 -6.48 -3.14
CA LYS A 45 -2.18 -7.19 -4.37
C LYS A 45 -1.12 -7.20 -5.49
N THR A 46 -0.11 -6.35 -5.45
CA THR A 46 1.01 -6.43 -6.41
C THR A 46 1.99 -7.54 -6.08
N HIS A 47 2.05 -7.94 -4.80
CA HIS A 47 2.98 -8.97 -4.31
C HIS A 47 2.30 -10.30 -4.00
N VAL A 48 1.05 -10.28 -3.53
CA VAL A 48 0.32 -11.45 -3.08
C VAL A 48 -0.82 -11.74 -4.04
N SER A 49 -0.78 -12.94 -4.63
CA SER A 49 -1.84 -13.39 -5.53
C SER A 49 -3.16 -13.58 -4.78
N ILE A 50 -4.25 -13.06 -5.35
CA ILE A 50 -5.60 -13.15 -4.78
C ILE A 50 -6.12 -14.60 -4.65
N VAL A 51 -5.49 -15.55 -5.34
CA VAL A 51 -5.88 -16.97 -5.29
C VAL A 51 -5.37 -17.67 -4.03
N ILE A 52 -4.44 -17.06 -3.29
CA ILE A 52 -3.93 -17.59 -2.04
C ILE A 52 -4.97 -17.32 -0.94
N ALA A 53 -5.54 -18.38 -0.39
CA ALA A 53 -6.65 -18.29 0.56
C ALA A 53 -6.23 -17.92 1.98
N SER A 54 -4.99 -18.25 2.38
CA SER A 54 -4.44 -17.95 3.70
C SER A 54 -3.14 -17.15 3.60
N TRP A 55 -2.96 -16.20 4.51
CA TRP A 55 -1.69 -15.47 4.65
C TRP A 55 -0.51 -16.41 4.96
N ASP A 56 -0.78 -17.51 5.65
CA ASP A 56 0.25 -18.50 6.00
C ASP A 56 0.81 -19.24 4.77
N ASP A 57 0.03 -19.30 3.68
CA ASP A 57 0.42 -19.93 2.42
C ASP A 57 1.25 -19.00 1.52
N VAL A 58 1.38 -17.72 1.87
CA VAL A 58 2.24 -16.77 1.15
C VAL A 58 3.69 -17.06 1.48
N SER A 59 4.56 -17.11 0.45
CA SER A 59 5.97 -17.41 0.68
C SER A 59 6.64 -16.32 1.53
N GLU A 60 7.61 -16.71 2.37
CA GLU A 60 8.38 -15.74 3.15
C GLU A 60 9.12 -14.73 2.27
N MET A 61 9.50 -15.12 1.05
CA MET A 61 10.09 -14.20 0.08
C MET A 61 9.11 -13.09 -0.31
N ASP A 62 7.87 -13.44 -0.66
CA ASP A 62 6.85 -12.47 -1.06
C ASP A 62 6.42 -11.57 0.10
N LYS A 63 6.33 -12.12 1.32
CA LYS A 63 6.09 -11.34 2.54
C LYS A 63 7.19 -10.30 2.77
N ASN A 64 8.45 -10.71 2.61
CA ASN A 64 9.60 -9.82 2.77
C ASN A 64 9.63 -8.73 1.69
N LEU A 65 9.32 -9.07 0.43
CA LEU A 65 9.24 -8.08 -0.66
C LEU A 65 8.13 -7.04 -0.40
N LEU A 66 6.94 -7.49 -0.01
CA LEU A 66 5.85 -6.60 0.38
C LEU A 66 6.27 -5.67 1.53
N TRP A 67 6.93 -6.21 2.56
CA TRP A 67 7.36 -5.42 3.71
C TRP A 67 8.42 -4.39 3.34
N GLN A 68 9.39 -4.74 2.48
CA GLN A 68 10.39 -3.80 1.98
C GLN A 68 9.74 -2.64 1.22
N ASP A 69 8.76 -2.92 0.35
CA ASP A 69 8.03 -1.87 -0.36
C ASP A 69 7.27 -0.97 0.60
N ILE A 70 6.53 -1.54 1.57
CA ILE A 70 5.84 -0.75 2.60
C ILE A 70 6.82 0.16 3.34
N LEU A 71 7.98 -0.35 3.77
CA LEU A 71 8.99 0.44 4.45
C LEU A 71 9.55 1.54 3.55
N VAL A 72 9.87 1.26 2.28
CA VAL A 72 10.41 2.27 1.35
C VAL A 72 9.39 3.38 1.06
N TYR A 73 8.11 3.03 0.92
CA TYR A 73 7.06 4.00 0.62
C TYR A 73 6.60 4.80 1.85
N LEU A 74 6.57 4.19 3.05
CA LEU A 74 6.14 4.85 4.29
C LEU A 74 7.28 5.58 5.03
N LEU A 75 8.51 5.08 4.94
CA LEU A 75 9.69 5.65 5.61
C LEU A 75 10.53 6.54 4.70
N LYS A 76 10.01 7.01 3.56
CA LYS A 76 10.55 8.21 2.90
C LYS A 76 10.27 9.44 3.77
N LYS A 77 10.93 9.48 4.92
CA LYS A 77 11.08 10.60 5.83
C LYS A 77 12.48 11.15 5.55
N ASN A 78 12.49 12.38 5.02
CA ASN A 78 13.65 13.26 4.75
C ASN A 78 14.50 12.90 3.53
#